data_AF-A0A328PCM0-F1
#
_entry.id   AF-A0A328PCM0-F1
#
_cell.length_a   1.000
_cell.length_b   1.000
_cell.length_c   1.000
_cell.angle_alpha   90.00
_cell.angle_beta   90.00
_cell.angle_gamma   90.00
#
_symmetry.space_group_name_H-M   'P 1'
#
loop_
_entity.id
_entity.type
_entity.pdbx_description
1 polymer ?
#
loop_
_entity_poly.entity_id
_entity_poly.type
_entity_poly.pdbx_seq_one_letter_code
_entity_poly.pdbx_strand_id
1 'polypeptide(L)'
;MSENIHLLRAKREILFGLKLAAAMLAGASLLALAHRLGWIDQEQVVRGHNVVIGLALAVFCNAMPKRLHGSPRSVQHATLAQSIGRVGGWSMTLAFLVWSLLWAFAPRGLASTGSVSAVGAGLVLMIGYTTWKCVACHRSRSHGGL
;
A
#
# COMPACT_ATOMS: atom_id res chain seq x y z
N MET A 1 -12.49 29.58 -8.80
CA MET A 1 -12.99 28.42 -7.99
C MET A 1 -12.17 27.14 -8.19
N SER A 2 -11.76 26.78 -9.42
CA SER A 2 -10.96 25.56 -9.70
C SER A 2 -9.69 25.41 -8.84
N GLU A 3 -8.89 26.46 -8.72
CA GLU A 3 -7.56 26.44 -8.09
C GLU A 3 -7.54 25.93 -6.65
N ASN A 4 -8.53 26.34 -5.84
CA ASN A 4 -8.68 25.89 -4.45
C ASN A 4 -8.89 24.36 -4.34
N ILE A 5 -9.52 23.71 -5.34
CA ILE A 5 -9.75 22.27 -5.34
C ILE A 5 -8.45 21.49 -5.55
N HIS A 6 -7.55 21.99 -6.40
CA HIS A 6 -6.22 21.41 -6.60
C HIS A 6 -5.37 21.57 -5.33
N LEU A 7 -5.40 22.75 -4.71
CA LEU A 7 -4.63 23.08 -3.51
C LEU A 7 -5.09 22.25 -2.29
N LEU A 8 -6.41 22.09 -2.10
CA LEU A 8 -6.98 21.21 -1.07
C LEU A 8 -6.64 19.72 -1.29
N ARG A 9 -6.61 19.25 -2.55
CA ARG A 9 -6.20 17.89 -2.88
C ARG A 9 -4.73 17.63 -2.53
N ALA A 10 -3.82 18.49 -3.02
CA ALA A 10 -2.39 18.38 -2.76
C ALA A 10 -2.10 18.37 -1.24
N LYS A 11 -2.73 19.29 -0.48
CA LYS A 11 -2.62 19.29 0.99
C LYS A 11 -3.06 17.97 1.62
N ARG A 12 -4.13 17.32 1.13
CA ARG A 12 -4.67 16.07 1.68
C ARG A 12 -3.83 14.83 1.34
N GLU A 13 -3.09 14.86 0.23
CA GLU A 13 -2.09 13.85 -0.13
C GLU A 13 -0.83 14.01 0.73
N ILE A 14 -0.28 15.23 0.82
CA ILE A 14 0.89 15.55 1.65
C ILE A 14 0.62 15.23 3.13
N LEU A 15 -0.52 15.66 3.69
CA LEU A 15 -0.92 15.33 5.08
C LEU A 15 -1.03 13.82 5.32
N PHE A 16 -1.32 13.02 4.29
CA PHE A 16 -1.44 11.57 4.45
C PHE A 16 -0.06 10.89 4.43
N GLY A 17 0.82 11.28 3.51
CA GLY A 17 2.22 10.85 3.54
C GLY A 17 2.91 11.25 4.84
N LEU A 18 2.69 12.48 5.31
CA LEU A 18 3.21 12.98 6.58
C LEU A 18 2.68 12.19 7.78
N LYS A 19 1.38 11.84 7.81
CA LYS A 19 0.80 10.99 8.86
C LYS A 19 1.39 9.58 8.86
N LEU A 20 1.64 8.99 7.68
CA LEU A 20 2.28 7.68 7.59
C LEU A 20 3.74 7.73 8.09
N ALA A 21 4.51 8.70 7.61
CA ALA A 21 5.89 8.91 8.05
C ALA A 21 5.97 9.16 9.57
N ALA A 22 5.09 10.00 10.12
CA ALA A 22 5.00 10.24 11.56
C ALA A 22 4.64 8.96 12.34
N ALA A 23 3.74 8.12 11.83
CA ALA A 23 3.40 6.83 12.46
C ALA A 23 4.58 5.85 12.43
N MET A 24 5.34 5.78 11.33
CA MET A 24 6.53 4.94 11.22
C MET A 24 7.66 5.40 12.16
N LEU A 25 7.90 6.72 12.23
CA LEU A 25 8.87 7.34 13.15
C LEU A 25 8.46 7.17 14.62
N ALA A 26 7.19 7.35 14.95
CA ALA A 26 6.67 7.09 16.29
C ALA A 26 6.84 5.62 16.68
N GLY A 27 6.50 4.68 15.78
CA GLY A 27 6.70 3.25 15.98
C GLY A 27 8.17 2.87 16.19
N ALA A 28 9.09 3.43 15.40
CA ALA A 28 10.53 3.24 15.59
C ALA A 28 11.01 3.79 16.96
N SER A 29 10.53 4.98 17.33
CA SER A 29 10.93 5.67 18.56
C SER A 29 10.44 4.96 19.82
N LEU A 30 9.19 4.47 19.81
CA LEU A 30 8.58 3.72 20.92
C LEU A 30 9.36 2.42 21.18
N LEU A 31 9.77 1.74 20.11
CA LEU A 31 10.56 0.51 20.20
C LEU A 31 12.02 0.76 20.63
N ALA A 32 12.64 1.84 20.15
CA ALA A 32 13.97 2.25 20.62
C ALA A 32 13.96 2.63 22.11
N LEU A 33 12.88 3.23 22.60
CA LEU A 33 12.66 3.49 24.04
C LEU A 33 12.49 2.19 24.83
N ALA A 34 11.64 1.27 24.38
CA ALA A 34 11.43 -0.01 25.04
C ALA A 34 12.72 -0.87 25.12
N HIS A 35 13.57 -0.78 24.10
CA HIS A 35 14.91 -1.38 24.12
C HIS A 35 15.82 -0.73 25.18
N ARG A 36 15.89 0.61 25.22
CA ARG A 36 16.69 1.36 26.20
C ARG A 36 16.22 1.16 27.65
N LEU A 37 14.95 0.83 27.85
CA LEU A 37 14.37 0.45 29.14
C LEU A 37 14.67 -1.01 29.55
N GLY A 38 15.35 -1.78 28.69
CA GLY A 38 15.68 -3.19 28.95
C GLY A 38 14.47 -4.15 28.89
N TRP A 39 13.30 -3.68 28.44
CA TRP A 39 12.07 -4.48 28.39
C TRP A 39 12.07 -5.49 27.24
N ILE A 40 12.86 -5.24 26.18
CA ILE A 40 12.92 -6.10 25.01
C ILE A 40 14.31 -6.14 24.36
N ASP A 41 14.73 -7.35 23.99
CA ASP A 41 15.97 -7.60 23.26
C ASP A 41 15.92 -7.04 21.81
N GLN A 42 17.09 -6.75 21.24
CA GLN A 42 17.28 -6.25 19.88
C GLN A 42 16.54 -7.08 18.82
N GLU A 43 16.49 -8.41 18.96
CA GLU A 43 15.69 -9.25 18.05
C GLU A 43 14.21 -8.85 18.06
N GLN A 44 13.63 -8.72 19.26
CA GLN A 44 12.20 -8.44 19.39
C GLN A 44 11.85 -7.01 18.95
N VAL A 45 12.78 -6.07 19.13
CA VAL A 45 12.71 -4.71 18.57
C VAL A 45 12.62 -4.78 17.04
N VAL A 46 13.53 -5.49 16.37
CA VAL A 46 13.50 -5.63 14.91
C VAL A 46 12.23 -6.31 14.42
N ARG A 47 11.76 -7.37 15.11
CA ARG A 47 10.51 -8.06 14.76
C ARG A 47 9.29 -7.17 14.93
N GLY A 48 9.12 -6.54 16.10
CA GLY A 48 8.01 -5.64 16.38
C GLY A 48 7.95 -4.46 15.40
N HIS A 49 9.11 -3.91 15.02
CA HIS A 49 9.17 -2.79 14.08
C HIS A 49 8.67 -3.20 12.70
N ASN A 50 9.08 -4.37 12.20
CA ASN A 50 8.63 -4.91 10.92
C ASN A 50 7.14 -5.27 10.93
N VAL A 51 6.60 -5.78 12.04
CA VAL A 51 5.15 -6.04 12.21
C VAL A 51 4.36 -4.73 12.12
N VAL A 52 4.79 -3.68 12.83
CA VAL A 52 4.13 -2.35 12.83
C VAL A 52 4.21 -1.69 11.45
N ILE A 53 5.36 -1.76 10.77
CA ILE A 53 5.53 -1.26 9.40
C ILE A 53 4.57 -1.98 8.44
N GLY A 54 4.54 -3.32 8.47
CA GLY A 54 3.64 -4.10 7.63
C GLY A 54 2.17 -3.73 7.89
N LEU A 55 1.76 -3.56 9.14
CA LEU A 55 0.38 -3.22 9.48
C LEU A 55 0.01 -1.79 9.02
N ALA A 56 0.92 -0.82 9.19
CA ALA A 56 0.74 0.54 8.71
C ALA A 56 0.63 0.61 7.17
N LEU A 57 1.47 -0.15 6.46
CA LEU A 57 1.43 -0.25 5.00
C LEU A 57 0.19 -0.99 4.50
N ALA A 58 -0.28 -2.03 5.19
CA ALA A 58 -1.53 -2.70 4.88
C ALA A 58 -2.74 -1.74 4.99
N VAL A 59 -2.82 -0.97 6.08
CA VAL A 59 -3.87 0.06 6.25
C VAL A 59 -3.77 1.15 5.17
N PHE A 60 -2.55 1.57 4.81
CA PHE A 60 -2.30 2.54 3.74
C PHE A 60 -2.78 2.03 2.37
N CYS A 61 -2.41 0.81 1.98
CA CYS A 61 -2.80 0.19 0.71
C CYS A 61 -4.32 -0.03 0.60
N ASN A 62 -5.02 -0.31 1.71
CA ASN A 62 -6.48 -0.38 1.75
C ASN A 62 -7.16 1.01 1.68
N ALA A 63 -6.50 2.06 2.19
CA ALA A 63 -7.00 3.42 2.14
C ALA A 63 -6.82 4.08 0.76
N MET A 64 -5.77 3.72 0.01
CA MET A 64 -5.43 4.24 -1.32
C MET A 64 -6.59 4.13 -2.35
N PRO A 65 -7.21 2.96 -2.62
CA PRO A 65 -8.30 2.84 -3.59
C PRO A 65 -9.55 3.65 -3.29
N LYS A 66 -9.77 4.02 -2.03
CA LYS A 66 -10.94 4.77 -1.57
C LYS A 66 -10.82 6.27 -1.87
N ARG A 67 -9.71 6.70 -2.47
CA ARG A 67 -9.39 8.10 -2.83
C ARG A 67 -9.39 8.30 -4.35
N LEU A 68 -10.49 7.94 -5.03
CA LEU A 68 -10.61 8.12 -6.49
C LEU A 68 -10.30 9.57 -6.91
N HIS A 69 -9.17 9.74 -7.61
CA HIS A 69 -8.60 11.04 -7.92
C HIS A 69 -9.14 11.63 -9.23
N GLY A 70 -10.17 12.47 -9.11
CA GLY A 70 -10.61 13.36 -10.20
C GLY A 70 -11.91 12.94 -10.89
N SER A 71 -12.54 13.93 -11.55
CA SER A 71 -13.70 13.69 -12.40
C SER A 71 -13.28 12.81 -13.58
N PRO A 72 -13.87 11.61 -13.75
CA PRO A 72 -13.50 10.72 -14.84
C PRO A 72 -13.88 11.32 -16.20
N ARG A 73 -12.99 11.22 -17.20
CA ARG A 73 -13.28 11.65 -18.58
C ARG A 73 -14.44 10.87 -19.23
N SER A 74 -14.74 9.67 -18.74
CA SER A 74 -15.98 8.93 -19.00
C SER A 74 -16.28 7.93 -17.88
N VAL A 75 -17.52 7.45 -17.80
CA VAL A 75 -17.97 6.44 -16.82
C VAL A 75 -17.19 5.12 -16.95
N GLN A 76 -16.79 4.73 -18.16
CA GLN A 76 -15.97 3.53 -18.40
C GLN A 76 -14.54 3.69 -17.85
N HIS A 77 -13.95 4.89 -17.96
CA HIS A 77 -12.64 5.16 -17.34
C HIS A 77 -12.73 5.22 -15.81
N ALA A 78 -13.86 5.69 -15.26
CA ALA A 78 -14.14 5.70 -13.82
C ALA A 78 -14.10 4.30 -13.22
N THR A 79 -14.89 3.39 -13.81
CA THR A 79 -15.03 2.01 -13.34
C THR A 79 -13.75 1.22 -13.54
N LEU A 80 -13.02 1.45 -14.63
CA LEU A 80 -11.69 0.88 -14.85
C LEU A 80 -10.71 1.30 -13.75
N ALA A 81 -10.53 2.60 -13.52
CA ALA A 81 -9.60 3.13 -12.52
C ALA A 81 -9.97 2.67 -11.09
N GLN A 82 -11.26 2.64 -10.76
CA GLN A 82 -11.76 2.11 -9.49
C GLN A 82 -11.47 0.60 -9.33
N SER A 83 -11.62 -0.19 -10.40
CA SER A 83 -11.33 -1.64 -10.37
C SER A 83 -9.84 -1.92 -10.17
N ILE A 84 -8.97 -1.24 -10.92
CA ILE A 84 -7.51 -1.35 -10.82
C ILE A 84 -7.05 -0.91 -9.44
N GLY A 85 -7.51 0.26 -8.98
CA GLY A 85 -7.18 0.77 -7.65
C GLY A 85 -7.57 -0.22 -6.56
N ARG A 86 -8.81 -0.75 -6.58
CA ARG A 86 -9.27 -1.71 -5.56
C ARG A 86 -8.45 -3.00 -5.60
N VAL A 87 -8.21 -3.60 -6.76
CA VAL A 87 -7.44 -4.85 -6.85
C VAL A 87 -5.99 -4.64 -6.40
N GLY A 88 -5.30 -3.59 -6.85
CA GLY A 88 -3.94 -3.28 -6.42
C GLY A 88 -3.84 -2.91 -4.94
N GLY A 89 -4.83 -2.19 -4.41
CA GLY A 89 -4.92 -1.87 -2.98
C GLY A 89 -5.10 -3.13 -2.13
N TRP A 90 -6.00 -4.04 -2.51
CA TRP A 90 -6.22 -5.31 -1.81
C TRP A 90 -5.03 -6.28 -1.95
N SER A 91 -4.38 -6.39 -3.13
CA SER A 91 -3.21 -7.26 -3.31
C SER A 91 -2.03 -6.82 -2.45
N MET A 92 -1.73 -5.51 -2.42
CA MET A 92 -0.68 -4.97 -1.56
C MET A 92 -1.06 -5.03 -0.07
N THR A 93 -2.34 -4.83 0.28
CA THR A 93 -2.82 -5.02 1.67
C THR A 93 -2.58 -6.45 2.14
N LEU A 94 -2.94 -7.45 1.33
CA LEU A 94 -2.72 -8.86 1.65
C LEU A 94 -1.23 -9.19 1.75
N ALA A 95 -0.40 -8.69 0.84
CA ALA A 95 1.05 -8.87 0.91
C ALA A 95 1.66 -8.31 2.20
N PHE A 96 1.23 -7.12 2.64
CA PHE A 96 1.70 -6.53 3.90
C PHE A 96 1.09 -7.16 5.16
N LEU A 97 -0.11 -7.75 5.10
CA LEU A 97 -0.63 -8.60 6.18
C LEU A 97 0.19 -9.89 6.31
N VAL A 98 0.56 -10.53 5.19
CA VAL A 98 1.46 -11.69 5.17
C VAL A 98 2.84 -11.31 5.71
N TRP A 99 3.39 -10.14 5.35
CA TRP A 99 4.61 -9.58 5.96
C TRP A 99 4.49 -9.48 7.49
N SER A 100 3.43 -8.85 8.01
CA SER A 100 3.23 -8.73 9.46
C SER A 100 3.07 -10.09 10.16
N LEU A 101 2.35 -11.04 9.56
CA LEU A 101 2.18 -12.40 10.09
C LEU A 101 3.52 -13.15 10.12
N LEU A 102 4.32 -13.07 9.05
CA LEU A 102 5.64 -13.68 8.97
C LEU A 102 6.59 -13.09 10.02
N TRP A 103 6.64 -11.77 10.20
CA TRP A 103 7.52 -11.15 11.22
C TRP A 103 7.05 -11.39 12.65
N ALA A 104 5.74 -11.54 12.88
CA ALA A 104 5.19 -11.89 14.19
C ALA A 104 5.51 -13.35 14.56
N PHE A 105 5.24 -14.31 13.66
CA PHE A 105 5.25 -15.73 14.02
C PHE A 105 6.44 -16.54 13.46
N ALA A 106 7.04 -16.17 12.32
CA ALA A 106 8.04 -17.00 11.66
C ALA A 106 9.49 -16.76 12.18
N PRO A 107 10.39 -17.76 12.08
CA PRO A 107 11.82 -17.59 12.34
C PRO A 107 12.48 -16.57 11.40
N ARG A 108 13.52 -15.86 11.88
CA ARG A 108 14.19 -14.74 11.19
C ARG A 108 14.45 -14.98 9.68
N GLY A 109 14.99 -16.15 9.32
CA GLY A 109 15.34 -16.50 7.93
C GLY A 109 14.13 -16.69 7.00
N LEU A 110 13.02 -17.22 7.52
CA LEU A 110 11.75 -17.33 6.80
C LEU A 110 11.03 -15.98 6.76
N ALA A 111 11.09 -15.19 7.85
CA ALA A 111 10.49 -13.87 7.91
C ALA A 111 11.08 -12.92 6.86
N SER A 112 12.41 -12.89 6.70
CA SER A 112 13.07 -12.08 5.67
C SER A 112 12.66 -12.49 4.25
N THR A 113 12.99 -13.72 3.84
CA THR A 113 12.80 -14.21 2.47
C THR A 113 11.32 -14.29 2.08
N GLY A 114 10.46 -14.77 2.99
CA GLY A 114 9.03 -14.89 2.78
C GLY A 114 8.32 -13.54 2.65
N SER A 115 8.74 -12.52 3.41
CA SER A 115 8.10 -11.21 3.35
C SER A 115 8.47 -10.45 2.08
N VAL A 116 9.72 -10.56 1.63
CA VAL A 116 10.15 -10.03 0.32
C VAL A 116 9.42 -10.72 -0.82
N SER A 117 9.28 -12.05 -0.79
CA SER A 117 8.55 -12.78 -1.85
C SER A 117 7.05 -12.47 -1.85
N ALA A 118 6.42 -12.29 -0.69
CA ALA A 118 5.03 -11.86 -0.57
C ALA A 118 4.77 -10.47 -1.18
N VAL A 119 5.64 -9.49 -0.90
CA VAL A 119 5.55 -8.14 -1.50
C VAL A 119 5.85 -8.18 -3.00
N GLY A 120 6.84 -8.97 -3.43
CA GLY A 120 7.13 -9.20 -4.85
C GLY A 120 5.93 -9.77 -5.61
N ALA A 121 5.28 -10.80 -5.07
CA ALA A 121 4.06 -11.37 -5.63
C ALA A 121 2.90 -10.36 -5.66
N GLY A 122 2.69 -9.59 -4.60
CA GLY A 122 1.67 -8.53 -4.54
C GLY A 122 1.88 -7.44 -5.60
N LEU A 123 3.13 -7.05 -5.85
CA LEU A 123 3.52 -6.09 -6.88
C LEU A 123 3.34 -6.65 -8.30
N VAL A 124 3.76 -7.90 -8.55
CA VAL A 124 3.57 -8.57 -9.85
C VAL A 124 2.07 -8.71 -10.16
N LEU A 125 1.24 -9.08 -9.18
CA LEU A 125 -0.22 -9.14 -9.35
C LEU A 125 -0.82 -7.76 -9.66
N MET A 126 -0.39 -6.70 -8.95
CA MET A 126 -0.86 -5.33 -9.18
C MET A 126 -0.49 -4.85 -10.60
N ILE A 127 0.77 -5.00 -11.02
CA ILE A 127 1.24 -4.58 -12.34
C ILE A 127 0.57 -5.42 -13.43
N GLY A 128 0.56 -6.75 -13.29
CA GLY A 128 -0.05 -7.67 -14.25
C GLY A 128 -1.54 -7.39 -14.48
N TYR A 129 -2.31 -7.19 -13.40
CA TYR A 129 -3.73 -6.85 -13.49
C TYR A 129 -3.96 -5.48 -14.17
N THR A 130 -3.14 -4.48 -13.83
CA THR A 130 -3.19 -3.14 -14.42
C THR A 130 -2.93 -3.20 -15.92
N THR A 131 -1.84 -3.84 -16.32
CA THR A 131 -1.45 -3.99 -17.73
C THR A 131 -2.51 -4.77 -18.52
N TRP A 132 -2.99 -5.90 -17.99
CA TRP A 132 -4.06 -6.69 -18.63
C TRP A 132 -5.33 -5.86 -18.87
N LYS A 133 -5.79 -5.12 -17.86
CA LYS A 133 -6.98 -4.25 -17.98
C LYS A 133 -6.78 -3.11 -18.97
N CYS A 134 -5.62 -2.47 -18.99
CA CYS A 134 -5.28 -1.42 -19.96
C CYS A 134 -5.25 -1.97 -21.40
N VAL A 135 -4.59 -3.10 -21.64
CA VAL A 135 -4.51 -3.76 -22.96
C VAL A 135 -5.90 -4.19 -23.45
N ALA A 136 -6.72 -4.79 -22.58
CA ALA A 136 -8.08 -5.19 -22.93
C ALA A 136 -8.98 -4.00 -23.32
N CYS A 137 -8.91 -2.90 -22.58
CA CYS A 137 -9.64 -1.67 -22.93
C CYS A 137 -9.13 -1.02 -24.23
N HIS A 138 -7.82 -1.04 -24.49
CA HIS A 138 -7.27 -0.52 -25.75
C HIS A 138 -7.75 -1.36 -26.95
N ARG A 139 -7.76 -2.69 -26.82
CA ARG A 139 -8.19 -3.61 -27.88
C ARG A 139 -9.67 -3.43 -28.25
N SER A 140 -10.54 -3.22 -27.25
CA SER A 140 -11.97 -2.95 -27.48
C SER A 140 -12.21 -1.63 -28.23
N ARG A 141 -11.42 -0.59 -27.95
CA ARG A 141 -11.52 0.71 -28.64
C ARG A 141 -11.08 0.65 -30.10
N SER A 142 -10.23 -0.32 -30.48
CA SER A 142 -9.77 -0.54 -31.86
C SER A 142 -10.81 -1.20 -32.77
N HIS A 143 -11.87 -1.80 -32.23
CA HIS A 143 -12.90 -2.52 -33.00
C HIS A 143 -14.26 -1.79 -33.05
N GLY A 144 -14.46 -0.74 -32.25
CA GLY A 144 -15.68 0.08 -32.24
C GLY A 144 -15.54 1.42 -32.99
N GLY A 145 -14.68 1.46 -34.01
CA GLY A 145 -14.35 2.65 -34.81
C GLY A 145 -14.65 2.45 -36.29
N LEU A 146 -15.91 2.12 -36.61
CA LEU A 146 -16.54 2.11 -37.93
C LEU A 146 -17.97 2.63 -37.77
#